data_AF-A0A2Z3IGV1-F1
#
_entry.id   AF-A0A2Z3IGV1-F1
#
_cell.length_a   1.000
_cell.length_b   1.000
_cell.length_c   1.000
_cell.angle_alpha   90.00
_cell.angle_beta   90.00
_cell.angle_gamma   90.00
#
_symmetry.space_group_name_H-M   'P 1'
#
loop_
_entity.id
_entity.type
_entity.pdbx_description
1 polymer ?
#
loop_
_entity_poly.entity_id
_entity_poly.type
_entity_poly.pdbx_seq_one_letter_code
_entity_poly.pdbx_strand_id
1 'polypeptide(L)'
;MGRREIIESAVRILAPRIPRHEFEAVTDHALGSRGLHTATPETAAWLSLVAYIRHRFTDYDELLEDGYDTDSARFFVLDHMNEVLEEWGSPRRIKAEDEKAEDGTD
;
A
#
# COMPACT_ATOMS: atom_id res chain seq x y z
N MET A 1 -14.41 19.59 -2.13
CA MET A 1 -13.42 18.79 -1.41
C MET A 1 -12.19 18.68 -2.29
N GLY A 2 -11.02 19.07 -1.81
CA GLY A 2 -9.76 18.99 -2.57
C GLY A 2 -9.23 17.55 -2.65
N ARG A 3 -8.37 17.24 -3.62
CA ARG A 3 -7.76 15.90 -3.76
C ARG A 3 -7.13 15.42 -2.46
N ARG A 4 -6.40 16.30 -1.75
CA ARG A 4 -5.80 16.00 -0.44
C ARG A 4 -6.82 15.53 0.59
N GLU A 5 -7.91 16.27 0.76
CA GLU A 5 -8.97 15.93 1.72
C GLU A 5 -9.61 14.57 1.41
N ILE A 6 -9.79 14.24 0.12
CA ILE A 6 -10.35 12.95 -0.30
C ILE A 6 -9.36 11.81 0.00
N ILE A 7 -8.08 11.99 -0.29
CA ILE A 7 -7.03 11.00 0.03
C ILE A 7 -6.94 10.79 1.55
N GLU A 8 -6.87 11.86 2.34
CA GLU A 8 -6.82 11.79 3.80
C GLU A 8 -8.04 11.03 4.37
N SER A 9 -9.23 11.32 3.84
CA SER A 9 -10.46 10.60 4.21
C SER A 9 -10.40 9.12 3.83
N ALA A 10 -9.92 8.80 2.62
CA ALA A 10 -9.77 7.43 2.17
C ALA A 10 -8.77 6.64 3.04
N VAL A 11 -7.63 7.23 3.40
CA VAL A 11 -6.66 6.60 4.32
C VAL A 11 -7.29 6.36 5.68
N ARG A 12 -8.08 7.30 6.22
CA ARG A 12 -8.80 7.10 7.50
C ARG A 12 -9.83 5.97 7.46
N ILE A 13 -10.48 5.75 6.31
CA ILE A 13 -11.39 4.61 6.12
C ILE A 13 -10.60 3.31 6.02
N LEU A 14 -9.48 3.31 5.30
CA LEU A 14 -8.66 2.13 5.05
C LEU A 14 -7.81 1.71 6.25
N ALA A 15 -7.45 2.63 7.14
CA ALA A 15 -6.63 2.36 8.31
C ALA A 15 -7.07 3.26 9.48
N PRO A 16 -8.23 3.01 10.12
CA PRO A 16 -8.78 3.90 11.16
C PRO A 16 -7.85 4.12 12.35
N ARG A 17 -7.01 3.13 12.68
CA ARG A 17 -6.08 3.15 13.82
C ARG A 17 -4.64 3.49 13.43
N ILE A 18 -4.38 3.90 12.20
CA ILE A 18 -3.04 4.29 11.74
C ILE A 18 -2.44 5.39 12.65
N PRO A 19 -1.17 5.27 13.08
CA PRO A 19 -0.55 6.34 13.84
C PRO A 19 -0.26 7.56 12.96
N ARG A 20 -0.08 8.72 13.61
CA ARG A 20 -0.05 10.03 12.93
C ARG A 20 1.08 10.15 11.91
N HIS A 21 2.27 9.68 12.26
CA HIS A 21 3.44 9.79 11.40
C HIS A 21 3.27 8.96 10.12
N GLU A 22 2.76 7.75 10.26
CA GLU A 22 2.47 6.82 9.16
C GLU A 22 1.35 7.37 8.27
N PHE A 23 0.32 7.98 8.87
CA PHE A 23 -0.76 8.65 8.15
C PHE A 23 -0.27 9.78 7.24
N GLU A 24 0.61 10.63 7.78
CA GLU A 24 1.20 11.76 7.04
C GLU A 24 2.08 11.23 5.90
N ALA A 25 2.93 10.24 6.17
CA ALA A 25 3.80 9.63 5.17
C ALA A 25 3.01 8.97 4.01
N VAL A 26 1.96 8.20 4.32
CA VAL A 26 1.10 7.57 3.30
C VAL A 26 0.38 8.62 2.46
N THR A 27 -0.15 9.67 3.10
CA THR A 27 -0.88 10.75 2.42
C THR A 27 0.02 11.54 1.48
N ASP A 28 1.21 11.92 1.96
CA ASP A 28 2.16 12.69 1.17
C ASP A 28 2.71 11.86 0.00
N HIS A 29 2.95 10.56 0.19
CA HIS A 29 3.29 9.65 -0.91
C HIS A 29 2.16 9.57 -1.95
N ALA A 30 0.91 9.41 -1.53
CA ALA A 30 -0.25 9.33 -2.42
C ALA A 30 -0.46 10.61 -3.26
N LEU A 31 -0.08 11.77 -2.72
CA LEU A 31 -0.15 13.05 -3.40
C LEU A 31 1.05 13.31 -4.33
N GLY A 32 2.24 12.92 -3.90
CA GLY A 32 3.50 13.22 -4.57
C GLY A 32 3.95 12.21 -5.63
N SER A 33 3.41 10.98 -5.61
CA SER A 33 3.81 9.93 -6.54
C SER A 33 3.26 10.17 -7.95
N ARG A 34 4.17 10.31 -8.93
CA ARG A 34 3.79 10.55 -10.33
C ARG A 34 2.92 9.43 -10.90
N GLY A 35 3.20 8.18 -10.53
CA GLY A 35 2.44 7.01 -10.97
C GLY A 35 1.01 6.97 -10.43
N LEU A 36 0.69 7.73 -9.39
CA LEU A 36 -0.64 7.77 -8.78
C LEU A 36 -1.48 8.99 -9.20
N HIS A 37 -0.95 9.87 -10.06
CA HIS A 37 -1.68 11.06 -10.50
C HIS A 37 -2.94 10.74 -11.31
N THR A 38 -2.92 9.66 -12.10
CA THR A 38 -4.06 9.21 -12.91
C THR A 38 -5.04 8.33 -12.14
N ALA A 39 -4.63 7.80 -10.98
CA ALA A 39 -5.47 6.98 -10.13
C ALA A 39 -6.54 7.84 -9.41
N THR A 40 -7.68 7.23 -9.12
CA THR A 40 -8.67 7.80 -8.20
C THR A 40 -8.00 8.02 -6.83
N PRO A 41 -8.42 9.04 -6.06
CA PRO A 41 -7.89 9.28 -4.72
C PRO A 41 -7.91 8.04 -3.81
N GLU A 42 -8.97 7.24 -3.89
CA GLU A 42 -9.15 6.02 -3.12
C GLU A 42 -8.14 4.92 -3.52
N THR A 43 -7.90 4.76 -4.82
CA THR A 43 -6.88 3.84 -5.33
C THR A 43 -5.48 4.32 -4.96
N ALA A 44 -5.20 5.62 -5.08
CA ALA A 44 -3.92 6.19 -4.68
C ALA A 44 -3.65 6.02 -3.18
N ALA A 45 -4.67 6.18 -2.33
CA ALA A 45 -4.60 5.94 -0.89
C ALA A 45 -4.29 4.46 -0.58
N TRP A 46 -5.00 3.53 -1.23
CA TRP A 46 -4.76 2.09 -1.05
C TRP A 46 -3.36 1.67 -1.50
N LEU A 47 -2.95 2.04 -2.72
CA LEU A 47 -1.63 1.68 -3.24
C LEU A 47 -0.50 2.28 -2.40
N SER A 48 -0.67 3.52 -1.91
CA SER A 48 0.33 4.14 -1.03
C SER A 48 0.40 3.49 0.34
N LEU A 49 -0.75 3.11 0.93
CA LEU A 49 -0.79 2.40 2.20
C LEU A 49 -0.09 1.05 2.10
N VAL A 50 -0.41 0.26 1.06
CA VAL A 50 0.19 -1.06 0.80
C VAL A 50 1.69 -0.93 0.53
N ALA A 51 2.11 0.02 -0.30
CA ALA A 51 3.53 0.26 -0.55
C ALA A 51 4.27 0.66 0.73
N TYR A 52 3.69 1.56 1.54
CA TYR A 52 4.29 1.99 2.79
C TYR A 52 4.45 0.83 3.78
N ILE A 53 3.42 0.01 3.98
CA ILE A 53 3.51 -1.16 4.86
C ILE A 53 4.61 -2.12 4.39
N ARG A 54 4.66 -2.42 3.09
CA ARG A 54 5.68 -3.30 2.48
C ARG A 54 7.09 -2.82 2.78
N HIS A 55 7.40 -1.55 2.53
CA HIS A 55 8.76 -1.03 2.70
C HIS A 55 9.13 -0.71 4.16
N ARG A 56 8.16 -0.51 5.06
CA ARG A 56 8.44 0.00 6.41
C ARG A 56 8.24 -1.02 7.52
N PHE A 57 7.40 -2.02 7.30
CA PHE A 57 7.02 -3.00 8.31
C PHE A 57 7.39 -4.42 7.92
N THR A 58 8.11 -4.62 6.81
CA THR A 58 8.50 -5.97 6.37
C THR A 58 9.91 -5.97 5.82
N ASP A 59 10.49 -7.16 5.70
CA ASP A 59 11.84 -7.36 5.17
C ASP A 59 11.86 -7.35 3.62
N TYR A 60 10.85 -6.73 2.98
CA TYR A 60 10.71 -6.72 1.52
C TYR A 60 11.95 -6.17 0.82
N ASP A 61 12.51 -5.08 1.31
CA ASP A 61 13.70 -4.47 0.70
C ASP A 61 14.94 -5.36 0.90
N GLU A 62 15.07 -6.02 2.05
CA GLU A 62 16.15 -6.99 2.32
C GLU A 62 16.05 -8.21 1.40
N LEU A 63 14.85 -8.74 1.17
CA LEU A 63 14.62 -9.85 0.23
C LEU A 63 15.04 -9.50 -1.19
N LEU A 64 14.78 -8.27 -1.64
CA LEU A 64 15.24 -7.81 -2.96
C LEU A 64 16.77 -7.69 -3.02
N GLU A 65 17.41 -7.20 -1.96
CA GLU A 65 18.87 -7.12 -1.84
C GLU A 65 19.53 -8.52 -1.85
N ASP A 66 18.87 -9.51 -1.24
CA ASP A 66 19.28 -10.92 -1.23
C ASP A 66 19.06 -11.64 -2.57
N GLY A 67 18.48 -10.95 -3.56
CA GLY A 67 18.33 -11.43 -4.94
C GLY A 67 17.02 -12.18 -5.21
N TYR A 68 16.04 -12.09 -4.31
CA TYR A 68 14.69 -12.57 -4.61
C TYR A 68 14.04 -11.67 -5.67
N ASP A 69 13.27 -12.28 -6.56
CA ASP A 69 12.44 -11.51 -7.49
C ASP A 69 11.26 -10.85 -6.75
N THR A 70 10.61 -9.90 -7.43
CA THR A 70 9.52 -9.12 -6.84
C THR A 70 8.33 -9.98 -6.44
N ASP A 71 7.94 -10.97 -7.25
CA ASP A 71 6.78 -11.82 -6.94
C ASP A 71 7.08 -12.68 -5.70
N SER A 72 8.29 -13.26 -5.63
CA SER A 72 8.75 -14.02 -4.46
C SER A 72 8.80 -13.15 -3.21
N ALA A 73 9.41 -11.96 -3.28
CA ALA A 73 9.52 -11.06 -2.13
C ALA A 73 8.13 -10.63 -1.62
N ARG A 74 7.19 -10.31 -2.52
CA ARG A 74 5.80 -9.97 -2.16
C ARG A 74 5.07 -11.14 -1.52
N PHE A 75 5.28 -12.35 -2.02
CA PHE A 75 4.70 -13.56 -1.45
C PHE A 75 5.15 -13.76 0.00
N PHE A 76 6.45 -13.61 0.30
CA PHE A 76 6.97 -13.80 1.65
C PHE A 76 6.44 -12.80 2.68
N VAL A 77 6.23 -11.54 2.28
CA VAL A 77 5.80 -10.49 3.21
C VAL A 77 4.29 -10.35 3.33
N LEU A 78 3.51 -11.04 2.49
CA LEU A 78 2.05 -10.87 2.36
C LEU A 78 1.31 -11.02 3.70
N ASP A 79 1.65 -12.04 4.49
CA ASP A 79 0.97 -12.29 5.76
C ASP A 79 1.27 -11.18 6.77
N HIS A 80 2.53 -10.77 6.90
CA HIS A 80 2.92 -9.66 7.79
C HIS A 80 2.26 -8.33 7.37
N MET A 81 2.17 -8.06 6.07
CA MET A 81 1.45 -6.88 5.58
C MET A 81 -0.03 -6.90 6.00
N ASN A 82 -0.69 -8.07 5.90
CA ASN A 82 -2.08 -8.24 6.30
C ASN A 82 -2.29 -8.15 7.82
N GLU A 83 -1.31 -8.57 8.62
CA GLU A 83 -1.30 -8.37 10.07
C GLU A 83 -1.28 -6.89 10.45
N VAL A 84 -0.41 -6.08 9.81
CA VAL A 84 -0.36 -4.62 10.03
C VAL A 84 -1.67 -3.95 9.60
N LEU A 85 -2.23 -4.34 8.44
CA LEU A 85 -3.53 -3.84 8.00
C LEU A 85 -4.64 -4.16 9.01
N GLU A 86 -4.66 -5.37 9.56
CA GLU A 86 -5.61 -5.78 10.59
C GLU A 86 -5.40 -4.99 11.90
N GLU A 87 -4.16 -4.82 12.35
CA GLU A 87 -3.81 -3.99 13.50
C GLU A 87 -4.28 -2.54 13.33
N TRP A 88 -4.21 -2.00 12.11
CA TRP A 88 -4.72 -0.66 11.82
C TRP A 88 -6.24 -0.62 11.58
N GLY A 89 -6.91 -1.77 11.60
CA GLY A 89 -8.36 -1.91 11.47
C GLY A 89 -8.85 -1.81 10.04
N SER A 90 -8.03 -2.20 9.07
CA SER A 90 -8.39 -2.11 7.66
C SER A 90 -9.58 -3.02 7.32
N PRO A 91 -10.57 -2.52 6.56
CA PRO A 91 -11.65 -3.36 6.04
C PRO A 91 -11.20 -4.20 4.83
N ARG A 92 -9.96 -4.04 4.37
CA ARG A 92 -9.39 -4.72 3.20
C ARG A 92 -8.16 -5.52 3.59
N ARG A 93 -7.91 -6.59 2.84
CA ARG A 93 -6.67 -7.39 2.88
C ARG A 93 -6.10 -7.49 1.48
N ILE A 94 -4.79 -7.69 1.39
CA ILE A 94 -4.09 -7.98 0.13
C ILE A 94 -4.30 -9.46 -0.18
N LYS A 95 -4.79 -9.75 -1.39
CA LYS A 95 -4.94 -11.12 -1.88
C LYS A 95 -3.77 -11.44 -2.81
N ALA A 96 -3.24 -12.66 -2.70
CA ALA A 96 -2.15 -13.13 -3.57
C ALA A 96 -2.51 -13.11 -5.07
N GLU A 97 -3.80 -13.11 -5.42
CA GLU A 97 -4.29 -13.14 -6.81
C GLU A 97 -4.46 -11.74 -7.44
N ASP A 98 -4.50 -10.66 -6.64
CA ASP A 98 -4.79 -9.30 -7.14
C ASP A 98 -3.60 -8.68 -7.93
N GLU A 99 -2.47 -9.39 -8.07
CA GLU A 99 -1.27 -8.92 -8.77
C GLU A 99 -1.12 -9.42 -10.22
N LYS A 100 -1.99 -10.33 -10.69
CA LYS A 100 -1.89 -10.93 -12.03
C LYS A 100 -2.68 -10.17 -13.13
N ALA A 101 -3.22 -8.99 -12.84
CA ALA A 101 -4.14 -8.28 -13.76
C ALA A 101 -3.50 -7.20 -14.65
N GLU A 102 -2.17 -7.11 -14.75
CA GLU A 102 -1.48 -6.20 -15.68
C GLU A 102 -0.31 -6.87 -16.42
N ASP A 103 -0.51 -8.09 -16.95
CA ASP A 103 0.27 -8.54 -18.12
C ASP A 103 -0.53 -9.57 -18.92
N GLY A 104 -1.11 -9.11 -20.01
CA GLY A 104 -2.02 -9.89 -20.85
C GLY A 104 -2.40 -9.10 -22.11
N THR A 105 -1.39 -8.49 -22.74
CA THR A 105 -1.48 -8.10 -24.15
C THR A 105 -0.74 -9.17 -24.95
N ASP A 106 -1.50 -10.08 -25.56
CA ASP A 106 -1.23 -10.62 -26.90
C ASP A 106 -2.57 -10.96 -27.58
#